data_AF-A0A972ZZ04-F1
#
_entry.id   AF-A0A972ZZ04-F1
#
_cell.length_a   1.000
_cell.length_b   1.000
_cell.length_c   1.000
_cell.angle_alpha   90.00
_cell.angle_beta   90.00
_cell.angle_gamma   90.00
#
_symmetry.space_group_name_H-M   'P 1'
#
loop_
_entity.id
_entity.type
_entity.pdbx_description
1 polymer ?
#
loop_
_entity_poly.entity_id
_entity_poly.type
_entity_poly.pdbx_seq_one_letter_code
_entity_poly.pdbx_strand_id
1 'polypeptide(L)'
;MDQGIHTTHWGLTWHASAEVDGHPVWGHGGSDPGVNTDLLLLPHHKLAVIVFANTNGINTGAYAAKLLEVALKQRGAGRLKSY
;
A
#
# COMPACT_ATOMS: atom_id res chain seq x y z
N MET A 1 25.79 12.45 -4.49
CA MET A 1 24.46 12.05 -4.97
C MET A 1 23.84 11.30 -3.81
N ASP A 2 22.98 11.99 -3.06
CA ASP A 2 22.34 11.47 -1.85
C ASP A 2 21.26 10.47 -2.25
N GLN A 3 21.45 9.20 -1.93
CA GLN A 3 20.40 8.18 -2.06
C GLN A 3 19.57 8.28 -0.78
N GLY A 4 18.50 9.07 -0.84
CA GLY A 4 17.61 9.33 0.29
C GLY A 4 17.18 8.04 0.98
N ILE A 5 17.25 8.01 2.30
CA ILE A 5 16.82 6.89 3.12
C ILE A 5 15.31 6.71 2.91
N HIS A 6 14.91 5.71 2.13
CA HIS A 6 13.53 5.24 2.03
C HIS A 6 13.05 4.80 3.42
N THR A 7 12.45 5.71 4.17
CA THR A 7 12.08 5.47 5.56
C THR A 7 10.71 4.81 5.58
N THR A 8 10.68 3.49 5.78
CA THR A 8 9.42 2.82 6.12
C THR A 8 9.14 3.02 7.62
N HIS A 9 8.00 3.61 7.94
CA HIS A 9 7.51 3.70 9.31
C HIS A 9 6.78 2.42 9.71
N TRP A 10 6.93 1.98 10.96
CA TRP A 10 6.25 0.81 11.52
C TRP A 10 5.54 1.17 12.82
N GLY A 11 4.33 0.64 13.04
CA GLY A 11 3.59 0.85 14.28
C GLY A 11 2.38 -0.07 14.41
N LEU A 12 2.21 -0.70 15.58
CA LEU A 12 1.08 -1.60 15.90
C LEU A 12 0.81 -2.64 14.79
N THR A 13 1.86 -3.27 14.27
CA THR A 13 1.88 -4.21 13.14
C THR A 13 1.66 -3.63 11.74
N TRP A 14 1.41 -2.33 11.59
CA TRP A 14 1.28 -1.67 10.28
C TRP A 14 2.60 -1.07 9.81
N HIS A 15 2.72 -0.88 8.51
CA HIS A 15 3.78 -0.09 7.91
C HIS A 15 3.24 1.07 7.08
N ALA A 16 4.05 2.10 6.88
CA ALA A 16 3.83 3.14 5.88
C ALA A 16 5.14 3.41 5.15
N SER A 17 5.15 3.23 3.83
CA SER A 17 6.30 3.49 2.94
C SER A 17 5.97 4.49 1.83
N ALA A 18 4.73 5.00 1.82
CA ALA A 18 4.24 5.93 0.82
C ALA A 18 3.18 6.85 1.42
N GLU A 19 2.93 7.95 0.73
CA GLU A 19 1.90 8.93 1.05
C GLU A 19 1.06 9.32 -0.16
N VAL A 20 -0.11 9.87 0.11
CA VAL A 20 -0.97 10.56 -0.85
C VAL A 20 -1.42 11.86 -0.21
N ASP A 21 -1.21 12.98 -0.90
CA ASP A 21 -1.54 14.33 -0.41
C ASP A 21 -0.97 14.63 0.99
N GLY A 22 0.26 14.15 1.27
CA GLY A 22 0.93 14.32 2.57
C GLY A 22 0.39 13.44 3.69
N HIS A 23 -0.52 12.50 3.40
CA HIS A 23 -1.04 11.53 4.36
C HIS A 23 -0.47 10.13 4.10
N PRO A 24 -0.01 9.42 5.13
CA PRO A 24 0.56 8.08 4.99
C PRO A 24 -0.48 7.09 4.48
N VAL A 25 -0.03 6.21 3.58
CA VAL A 25 -0.74 5.00 3.20
C VAL A 25 -0.25 3.89 4.13
N TRP A 26 -1.13 3.43 5.01
CA TRP A 26 -0.83 2.35 5.94
C TRP A 26 -1.10 1.01 5.31
N GLY A 27 -0.27 0.00 5.56
CA GLY A 27 -0.49 -1.33 5.03
C GLY A 27 0.03 -2.48 5.87
N HIS A 28 -0.34 -3.68 5.44
CA HIS A 28 0.17 -4.94 5.97
C HIS A 28 0.04 -6.03 4.90
N GLY A 29 1.16 -6.67 4.54
CA GLY A 29 1.17 -7.85 3.68
C GLY A 29 1.08 -9.14 4.49
N GLY A 30 0.54 -10.20 3.91
CA GLY A 30 0.47 -11.51 4.54
C GLY A 30 0.92 -12.61 3.58
N SER A 31 1.52 -13.66 4.13
CA SER A 31 1.93 -14.83 3.36
C SER A 31 1.86 -16.05 4.24
N ASP A 32 1.19 -17.08 3.75
CA ASP A 32 1.25 -18.46 4.24
C ASP A 32 1.31 -19.39 3.02
N PRO A 33 1.71 -20.67 3.16
CA PRO A 33 1.71 -21.60 2.05
C PRO A 33 0.33 -21.70 1.37
N GLY A 34 0.27 -21.32 0.09
CA GLY A 34 -0.93 -21.29 -0.73
C GLY A 34 -1.72 -19.99 -0.67
N VAL A 35 -1.27 -18.98 0.09
CA VAL A 35 -1.96 -17.69 0.20
C VAL A 35 -1.00 -16.51 0.31
N ASN A 36 -1.29 -15.46 -0.46
CA ASN A 36 -0.67 -14.16 -0.31
C ASN A 36 -1.77 -13.10 -0.15
N THR A 37 -1.55 -12.13 0.72
CA THR A 37 -2.49 -11.02 0.97
C THR A 37 -1.76 -9.69 1.02
N ASP A 38 -2.48 -8.62 0.71
CA ASP A 38 -2.01 -7.27 0.98
C ASP A 38 -3.22 -6.36 1.25
N LEU A 39 -3.05 -5.43 2.19
CA LEU A 39 -4.05 -4.47 2.61
C LEU A 39 -3.39 -3.10 2.68
N LEU A 40 -3.99 -2.12 2.00
CA LEU A 40 -3.64 -0.71 2.07
C LEU A 40 -4.83 0.11 2.57
N LEU A 41 -4.57 1.05 3.48
CA LEU A 41 -5.52 1.94 4.11
C LEU A 41 -5.06 3.39 3.93
N LEU A 42 -5.96 4.23 3.44
CA LEU A 42 -5.77 5.68 3.35
C LEU A 42 -6.98 6.38 3.98
N PRO A 43 -6.98 6.51 5.33
CA PRO A 43 -8.16 6.98 6.07
C PRO A 43 -8.61 8.38 5.68
N HIS A 44 -7.67 9.29 5.40
CA HIS A 44 -7.97 10.67 5.00
C HIS A 44 -8.84 10.73 3.74
N HIS A 45 -8.61 9.83 2.78
CA HIS A 45 -9.38 9.75 1.53
C HIS A 45 -10.57 8.77 1.62
N LYS A 46 -10.80 8.15 2.79
CA LYS A 46 -11.81 7.11 3.01
C LYS A 46 -11.70 5.98 1.99
N LEU A 47 -10.46 5.56 1.72
CA LEU A 47 -10.11 4.51 0.77
C LEU A 47 -9.38 3.38 1.47
N ALA A 48 -9.68 2.17 1.03
CA ALA A 48 -8.98 0.94 1.40
C ALA A 48 -8.93 0.03 0.19
N VAL A 49 -7.86 -0.75 0.07
CA VAL A 49 -7.69 -1.78 -0.94
C VAL A 49 -7.21 -3.04 -0.25
N ILE A 50 -7.84 -4.17 -0.58
CA ILE A 50 -7.42 -5.48 -0.10
C ILE A 50 -7.29 -6.43 -1.28
N VAL A 51 -6.25 -7.26 -1.25
CA VAL A 51 -5.99 -8.30 -2.23
C VAL A 51 -5.78 -9.62 -1.50
N PHE A 52 -6.50 -10.66 -1.95
CA PHE A 52 -6.27 -12.05 -1.56
C PHE A 52 -5.92 -12.85 -2.81
N ALA A 53 -4.86 -13.65 -2.73
CA ALA A 53 -4.46 -14.59 -3.78
C ALA A 53 -4.30 -15.98 -3.16
N ASN A 54 -4.90 -17.00 -3.78
CA ASN A 54 -4.82 -18.40 -3.38
C ASN A 54 -3.65 -19.15 -4.05
N THR A 55 -2.53 -18.46 -4.23
CA THR A 55 -1.32 -18.99 -4.86
C THR A 55 -0.09 -18.42 -4.19
N ASN A 56 1.00 -19.18 -4.23
CA ASN A 56 2.30 -18.73 -3.73
C ASN A 56 3.01 -17.79 -4.71
N GLY A 57 3.86 -16.93 -4.17
CA GLY A 57 4.88 -16.21 -4.94
C GLY A 57 4.34 -15.05 -5.78
N ILE A 58 3.08 -14.65 -5.58
CA ILE A 58 2.50 -13.48 -6.23
C ILE A 58 2.75 -12.24 -5.37
N ASN A 59 3.19 -11.15 -6.01
CA ASN A 59 3.36 -9.86 -5.35
C ASN A 59 2.01 -9.13 -5.19
N THR A 60 1.24 -9.51 -4.17
CA THR A 60 -0.06 -8.90 -3.85
C THR A 60 0.03 -7.40 -3.55
N GLY A 61 1.14 -6.92 -2.99
CA GLY A 61 1.37 -5.50 -2.75
C GLY A 61 1.39 -4.65 -4.01
N ALA A 62 1.97 -5.17 -5.10
CA ALA A 62 1.94 -4.48 -6.40
C ALA A 62 0.52 -4.33 -6.96
N TYR A 63 -0.33 -5.36 -6.80
CA TYR A 63 -1.75 -5.29 -7.19
C TYR A 63 -2.51 -4.29 -6.32
N ALA A 64 -2.29 -4.33 -5.00
CA ALA A 64 -2.95 -3.41 -4.07
C ALA A 64 -2.58 -1.95 -4.37
N ALA A 65 -1.30 -1.65 -4.60
CA ALA A 65 -0.84 -0.33 -5.01
C ALA A 65 -1.50 0.12 -6.32
N LYS A 66 -1.59 -0.78 -7.31
CA LYS A 66 -2.18 -0.43 -8.61
C LYS A 66 -3.68 -0.16 -8.53
N LEU A 67 -4.40 -0.95 -7.74
CA LEU A 67 -5.82 -0.73 -7.47
C LEU A 67 -6.05 0.59 -6.72
N LEU A 68 -5.18 0.93 -5.77
CA LEU A 68 -5.24 2.21 -5.05
C LEU A 68 -5.04 3.39 -6.02
N GLU A 69 -4.05 3.32 -6.92
CA GLU A 69 -3.85 4.35 -7.95
C GLU A 69 -5.10 4.57 -8.82
N VAL A 70 -5.77 3.49 -9.23
CA VAL A 70 -7.01 3.57 -10.02
C VAL A 70 -8.12 4.24 -9.22
N ALA A 71 -8.30 3.84 -7.96
CA ALA A 71 -9.30 4.44 -7.07
C ALA A 71 -9.04 5.94 -6.82
N LEU A 72 -7.78 6.33 -6.59
CA LEU A 72 -7.38 7.72 -6.42
C LEU A 72 -7.67 8.55 -7.67
N LYS A 73 -7.34 8.03 -8.86
CA LYS A 73 -7.64 8.69 -10.14
C LYS A 73 -9.14 8.90 -10.34
N GLN A 74 -9.97 7.93 -9.98
CA GLN A 74 -11.43 8.04 -10.06
C GLN A 74 -12.00 9.09 -9.10
N ARG A 75 -11.29 9.40 -8.00
CA ARG A 75 -11.70 10.39 -7.01
C ARG A 75 -11.05 11.76 -7.19
N GLY A 76 -10.20 11.95 -8.21
CA GLY A 76 -9.46 13.20 -8.42
C GLY A 76 -8.48 13.53 -7.28
N ALA A 77 -8.04 12.52 -6.53
CA ALA A 77 -7.08 12.67 -5.45
C ALA A 77 -5.63 12.72 -5.96
N GLY A 78 -4.67 13.01 -5.07
CA GLY A 78 -3.26 12.95 -5.39
C GLY A 78 -2.76 11.57 -5.82
N ARG A 79 -1.46 11.51 -6.11
CA ARG A 79 -0.77 10.28 -6.51
C ARG A 79 -0.03 9.68 -5.34
N LEU A 80 0.09 8.35 -5.35
CA LEU A 80 0.98 7.63 -4.45
C LEU A 80 2.43 8.09 -4.66
N LYS A 81 3.11 8.45 -3.58
CA LYS A 81 4.53 8.80 -3.56
C LYS A 81 5.23 7.98 -2.50
N SER A 82 6.25 7.22 -2.87
CA SER A 82 7.13 6.55 -1.91
C SER A 82 7.98 7.58 -1.19
N TYR A 83 8.28 7.33 0.09
CA TYR A 83 9.26 8.10 0.85
C TYR A 83 10.67 7.95 0.28
#